data_AF-A0A0F8YRZ5-F1
#
_entry.id   AF-A0A0F8YRZ5-F1
#
_cell.length_a   1.000
_cell.length_b   1.000
_cell.length_c   1.000
_cell.angle_alpha   90.00
_cell.angle_beta   90.00
_cell.angle_gamma   90.00
#
_symmetry.space_group_name_H-M   'P 1'
#
loop_
_entity.id
_entity.type
_entity.pdbx_description
1 polymer ?
#
loop_
_entity_poly.entity_id
_entity_poly.type
_entity_poly.pdbx_seq_one_letter_code
_entity_poly.pdbx_strand_id
1 'polypeptide(L)'
;MNTKIKLLNPVLNSTRIRNYIEDYVASLFPFDLQIGWFMGRINYKYPGKPDDESTGFIAFDVPGKDRLKLKTARYLIRKCKLNEVASLNDEQIRSLAEKINSLLWTDEELNNVELIRGKAITEAYENEIGGSSCMTGCNSSCTRLYALNPTRFEMLIIRSGNDSARAIIHKLDNGRKLLGVVYTTAEHLYDKMQNYATKQNWILYANKDQDKITWIMSDLQYNDGEIPYMDVLTSGEIHDNLLTVSYNSGSFELCNQNGDLEGGYHCENCGDYIYEDDVYNDGDGNVYCEYC
;
A
#
# COMPACT_ATOMS: atom_id res chain seq x y z
N MET A 1 4.93 4.65 -35.43
CA MET A 1 6.21 4.56 -34.71
C MET A 1 6.32 5.78 -33.81
N ASN A 2 6.00 5.63 -32.52
CA ASN A 2 6.10 6.72 -31.54
C ASN A 2 7.46 6.58 -30.85
N THR A 3 8.36 7.49 -31.17
CA THR A 3 9.70 7.58 -30.60
C THR A 3 9.58 7.85 -29.11
N LYS A 4 9.63 6.80 -28.29
CA LYS A 4 10.05 6.90 -26.89
C LYS A 4 11.47 7.45 -26.91
N ILE A 5 11.61 8.76 -26.83
CA ILE A 5 12.88 9.42 -26.57
C ILE A 5 13.28 8.99 -25.16
N LYS A 6 14.06 7.91 -25.06
CA LYS A 6 14.85 7.60 -23.87
C LYS A 6 15.70 8.83 -23.60
N LEU A 7 15.29 9.64 -22.62
CA LEU A 7 16.08 10.75 -22.07
C LEU A 7 17.29 10.17 -21.32
N LEU A 8 18.25 9.62 -22.07
CA LEU A 8 19.52 9.05 -21.59
C LEU A 8 20.64 10.05 -21.85
N ASN A 9 20.64 11.20 -21.18
CA ASN A 9 21.84 11.99 -21.07
C ASN A 9 22.18 12.21 -19.58
N PRO A 10 23.12 11.43 -19.01
CA PRO A 10 23.57 11.56 -17.62
C PRO A 10 24.04 12.97 -17.27
N VAL A 11 24.61 13.70 -18.25
CA VAL A 11 25.03 15.09 -18.09
C VAL A 11 23.84 16.01 -17.89
N LEU A 12 22.73 15.77 -18.61
CA LEU A 12 21.51 16.55 -18.48
C LEU A 12 20.83 16.33 -17.14
N ASN A 13 20.74 15.08 -16.67
CA ASN A 13 20.14 14.77 -15.38
C ASN A 13 20.97 15.35 -14.23
N SER A 14 22.29 15.25 -14.31
CA SER A 14 23.20 15.86 -13.33
C SER A 14 22.98 17.36 -13.19
N THR A 15 22.87 18.08 -14.32
CA THR A 15 22.61 19.53 -14.32
C THR A 15 21.23 19.85 -13.77
N ARG A 16 20.20 19.09 -14.14
CA ARG A 16 18.83 19.33 -13.65
C ARG A 16 18.69 19.08 -12.15
N ILE A 17 19.26 17.98 -11.63
CA ILE A 17 19.27 17.69 -10.18
C ILE A 17 19.97 18.82 -9.43
N ARG A 18 21.12 19.24 -9.94
CA ARG A 18 21.88 20.38 -9.39
C ARG A 18 21.03 21.63 -9.32
N ASN A 19 20.44 22.06 -10.44
CA ASN A 19 19.62 23.27 -10.48
C ASN A 19 18.44 23.17 -9.52
N TYR A 20 17.81 22.00 -9.40
CA TYR A 20 16.71 21.78 -8.44
C TYR A 20 17.14 21.98 -6.98
N ILE A 21 18.33 21.49 -6.62
CA ILE A 21 18.88 21.71 -5.27
C ILE A 21 19.17 23.19 -5.06
N GLU A 22 19.81 23.84 -6.04
CA GLU A 22 20.14 25.28 -5.98
C GLU A 22 18.89 26.14 -5.84
N ASP A 23 17.87 25.92 -6.69
CA ASP A 23 16.60 26.64 -6.66
C ASP A 23 15.85 26.43 -5.35
N TYR A 24 15.84 25.20 -4.83
CA TYR A 24 15.17 24.90 -3.56
C TYR A 24 15.86 25.59 -2.39
N VAL A 25 17.20 25.51 -2.30
CA VAL A 25 17.97 26.19 -1.24
C VAL A 25 17.81 27.70 -1.35
N ALA A 26 17.90 28.27 -2.56
CA ALA A 26 17.70 29.70 -2.80
C ALA A 26 16.31 30.17 -2.40
N SER A 27 15.28 29.34 -2.61
CA SER A 27 13.90 29.67 -2.20
C SER A 27 13.71 29.75 -0.69
N LEU A 28 14.53 29.02 0.09
CA LEU A 28 14.50 29.04 1.54
C LEU A 28 15.44 30.11 2.14
N PHE A 29 16.54 30.42 1.45
CA PHE A 29 17.56 31.37 1.89
C PHE A 29 17.93 32.39 0.79
N PRO A 30 17.00 33.29 0.43
CA PRO A 30 17.15 34.17 -0.75
C PRO A 30 18.29 35.20 -0.66
N PHE A 31 18.91 35.39 0.52
CA PHE A 31 19.94 36.41 0.75
C PHE A 31 21.33 35.85 1.06
N ASP A 32 21.52 34.53 1.05
CA ASP A 32 22.82 33.91 1.37
C ASP A 32 23.68 33.72 0.10
N LEU A 33 24.68 34.59 -0.08
CA LEU A 33 25.64 34.59 -1.19
C LEU A 33 26.56 33.35 -1.25
N GLN A 34 26.38 32.36 -0.35
CA GLN A 34 27.22 31.16 -0.23
C GLN A 34 26.83 30.00 -1.17
N ILE A 35 25.77 30.12 -1.97
CA ILE A 35 25.33 29.04 -2.89
C ILE A 35 26.46 28.66 -3.88
N GLY A 36 27.26 29.63 -4.34
CA GLY A 36 28.44 29.34 -5.17
C GLY A 36 29.56 28.57 -4.45
N TRP A 37 29.68 28.74 -3.12
CA TRP A 37 30.69 28.09 -2.26
C TRP A 37 30.29 26.65 -1.91
N PHE A 38 29.00 26.40 -1.73
CA PHE A 38 28.40 25.08 -1.53
C PHE A 38 28.79 24.07 -2.64
N MET A 39 28.89 24.55 -3.88
CA MET A 39 28.99 23.72 -5.07
C MET A 39 30.39 23.27 -5.45
N GLY A 40 31.44 23.91 -4.92
CA GLY A 40 32.82 23.43 -5.10
C GLY A 40 33.12 22.10 -4.37
N ARG A 41 32.22 21.66 -3.48
CA ARG A 41 32.40 20.47 -2.62
C ARG A 41 31.55 19.27 -2.99
N ILE A 42 30.56 19.40 -3.88
CA ILE A 42 29.81 18.25 -4.41
C ILE A 42 30.69 17.55 -5.44
N ASN A 43 31.64 16.76 -4.95
CA ASN A 43 32.74 16.17 -5.72
C ASN A 43 32.33 14.88 -6.48
N TYR A 44 31.03 14.66 -6.68
CA TYR A 44 30.49 13.43 -7.27
C TYR A 44 29.94 13.72 -8.66
N LYS A 45 30.55 13.09 -9.65
CA LYS A 45 30.21 13.29 -11.06
C LYS A 45 28.94 12.50 -11.39
N TYR A 46 28.03 13.14 -12.13
CA TYR A 46 26.87 12.54 -12.78
C TYR A 46 25.81 11.84 -11.90
N PRO A 47 25.22 12.52 -10.88
CA PRO A 47 23.99 12.01 -10.25
C PRO A 47 22.88 11.83 -11.29
N GLY A 48 22.20 10.68 -11.23
CA GLY A 48 21.09 10.37 -12.13
C GLY A 48 20.37 9.07 -11.75
N LYS A 49 19.55 8.57 -12.68
CA LYS A 49 18.89 7.26 -12.53
C LYS A 49 19.94 6.14 -12.37
N PRO A 50 19.69 5.14 -11.51
CA PRO A 50 20.45 3.90 -11.46
C PRO A 50 20.27 3.07 -12.73
N ASP A 51 21.31 2.31 -13.09
CA ASP A 51 21.29 1.46 -14.29
C ASP A 51 20.33 0.26 -14.15
N ASP A 52 19.96 -0.09 -12.92
CA ASP A 52 18.97 -1.13 -12.60
C ASP A 52 17.53 -0.59 -12.44
N GLU A 53 17.30 0.67 -12.82
CA GLU A 53 15.99 1.35 -12.77
C GLU A 53 15.33 1.41 -11.38
N SER A 54 16.07 1.12 -10.30
CA SER A 54 15.54 1.20 -8.94
C SER A 54 15.07 2.61 -8.57
N THR A 55 13.80 2.74 -8.20
CA THR A 55 13.13 4.03 -7.97
C THR A 55 13.44 4.61 -6.60
N GLY A 56 13.55 5.94 -6.50
CA GLY A 56 13.90 6.62 -5.25
C GLY A 56 15.38 6.51 -4.85
N PHE A 57 16.24 6.07 -5.77
CA PHE A 57 17.70 6.00 -5.58
C PHE A 57 18.43 6.86 -6.61
N ILE A 58 19.41 7.66 -6.18
CA ILE A 58 20.35 8.32 -7.09
C ILE A 58 21.60 7.46 -7.22
N ALA A 59 22.00 7.21 -8.48
CA ALA A 59 23.31 6.67 -8.81
C ALA A 59 24.30 7.80 -9.12
N PHE A 60 25.54 7.66 -8.65
CA PHE A 60 26.59 8.67 -8.76
C PHE A 60 27.97 8.01 -8.86
N ASP A 61 28.90 8.71 -9.52
CA ASP A 61 30.25 8.20 -9.71
C ASP A 61 31.14 8.51 -8.51
N VAL A 62 31.95 7.53 -8.13
CA VAL A 62 33.01 7.69 -7.13
C VAL A 62 34.36 7.38 -7.79
N PRO A 63 35.36 8.27 -7.70
CA PRO A 63 36.67 8.02 -8.31
C PRO A 63 37.26 6.67 -7.88
N GLY A 64 37.62 5.85 -8.87
CA GLY A 64 38.23 4.53 -8.64
C GLY A 64 37.28 3.45 -8.11
N LYS A 65 35.96 3.67 -8.18
CA LYS A 65 34.95 2.66 -7.81
C LYS A 65 33.88 2.56 -8.89
N ASP A 66 33.16 1.45 -8.87
CA ASP A 66 31.92 1.31 -9.61
C ASP A 66 30.90 2.36 -9.18
N ARG A 67 29.98 2.66 -10.09
CA ARG A 67 28.89 3.59 -9.86
C ARG A 67 28.07 3.12 -8.66
N LEU A 68 27.98 3.96 -7.64
CA LEU A 68 27.26 3.63 -6.42
C LEU A 68 25.87 4.23 -6.47
N LYS A 69 24.92 3.61 -5.77
CA LYS A 69 23.58 4.17 -5.56
C LYS A 69 23.27 4.37 -4.09
N LEU A 70 22.51 5.41 -3.79
CA LEU A 70 21.96 5.69 -2.47
C LEU A 70 20.53 6.17 -2.62
N LYS A 71 19.69 5.92 -1.60
CA LYS A 71 18.39 6.58 -1.50
C LYS A 71 18.55 8.08 -1.67
N THR A 72 17.68 8.72 -2.45
CA THR A 72 17.80 10.15 -2.81
C THR A 72 18.00 11.05 -1.57
N ALA A 73 17.17 10.90 -0.53
CA ALA A 73 17.33 11.66 0.71
C ALA A 73 18.69 11.41 1.41
N ARG A 74 19.17 10.15 1.42
CA ARG A 74 20.49 9.82 1.98
C ARG A 74 21.63 10.37 1.15
N TYR A 75 21.47 10.46 -0.17
CA TYR A 75 22.43 11.12 -1.06
C TYR A 75 22.51 12.61 -0.72
N LEU A 76 21.37 13.29 -0.59
CA LEU A 76 21.30 14.71 -0.20
C LEU A 76 21.97 14.98 1.15
N ILE A 77 21.76 14.12 2.15
CA ILE A 77 22.42 14.24 3.46
C ILE A 77 23.92 13.94 3.34
N ARG A 78 24.29 12.74 2.87
CA ARG A 78 25.67 12.25 3.02
C ARG A 78 26.63 12.81 1.98
N LYS A 79 26.13 13.09 0.77
CA LYS A 79 26.94 13.48 -0.39
C LYS A 79 26.83 14.96 -0.67
N CYS A 80 25.63 15.55 -0.52
CA CYS A 80 25.45 16.99 -0.64
C CYS A 80 25.56 17.74 0.70
N LYS A 81 25.54 17.06 1.85
CA LYS A 81 25.71 17.67 3.19
C LYS A 81 24.71 18.81 3.44
N LEU A 82 23.47 18.66 2.94
CA LEU A 82 22.46 19.74 3.01
C LEU A 82 22.03 20.08 4.44
N ASN A 83 22.09 19.11 5.35
CA ASN A 83 21.84 19.35 6.78
C ASN A 83 23.00 20.09 7.48
N GLU A 84 24.25 19.94 7.00
CA GLU A 84 25.42 20.60 7.59
C GLU A 84 25.64 22.00 6.99
N VAL A 85 25.50 22.13 5.67
CA VAL A 85 25.92 23.35 4.96
C VAL A 85 24.75 24.28 4.66
N ALA A 86 23.58 23.74 4.35
CA ALA A 86 22.37 24.52 4.11
C ALA A 86 21.39 24.48 5.30
N SER A 87 21.78 23.83 6.41
CA SER A 87 20.99 23.68 7.63
C SER A 87 19.55 23.19 7.39
N LEU A 88 19.33 22.39 6.33
CA LEU A 88 18.01 21.83 6.04
C LEU A 88 17.67 20.73 7.05
N ASN A 89 16.43 20.74 7.54
CA ASN A 89 15.91 19.68 8.39
C ASN A 89 15.49 18.43 7.57
N ASP A 90 15.20 17.32 8.25
CA ASP A 90 14.87 16.04 7.61
C ASP A 90 13.61 16.11 6.72
N GLU A 91 12.63 16.93 7.10
CA GLU A 91 11.39 17.11 6.35
C GLU A 91 11.64 17.86 5.03
N GLN A 92 12.40 18.94 5.08
CA GLN A 92 12.83 19.70 3.89
C GLN A 92 13.66 18.83 2.94
N ILE A 93 14.58 18.03 3.49
CA ILE A 93 15.40 17.10 2.71
C ILE A 93 14.52 16.03 2.05
N ARG A 94 13.51 15.52 2.76
CA ARG A 94 12.55 14.54 2.21
C ARG A 94 11.73 15.15 1.07
N SER A 95 11.19 16.35 1.28
CA SER A 95 10.46 17.09 0.24
C SER A 95 11.32 17.34 -1.01
N LEU A 96 12.58 17.74 -0.82
CA LEU A 96 13.51 17.92 -1.93
C LEU A 96 13.84 16.59 -2.63
N ALA A 97 14.00 15.50 -1.87
CA ALA A 97 14.22 14.17 -2.43
C ALA A 97 13.05 13.72 -3.29
N GLU A 98 11.81 13.96 -2.87
CA GLU A 98 10.61 13.67 -3.66
C GLU A 98 10.58 14.46 -4.96
N LYS A 99 10.90 15.76 -4.92
CA LYS A 99 10.96 16.60 -6.14
C LYS A 99 12.02 16.11 -7.12
N ILE A 100 13.21 15.74 -6.62
CA ILE A 100 14.27 15.16 -7.46
C ILE A 100 13.86 13.78 -7.99
N ASN A 101 13.11 13.01 -7.21
CA ASN A 101 12.54 11.77 -7.69
C ASN A 101 11.54 12.03 -8.84
N SER A 102 10.63 12.98 -8.72
CA SER A 102 9.71 13.35 -9.82
C SER A 102 10.39 13.95 -11.04
N LEU A 103 11.61 14.47 -10.89
CA LEU A 103 12.45 14.91 -12.01
C LEU A 103 13.04 13.72 -12.78
N LEU A 104 13.47 12.71 -12.04
CA LEU A 104 14.18 11.56 -12.56
C LEU A 104 13.24 10.53 -13.14
N TRP A 105 12.16 10.20 -12.44
CA TRP A 105 11.21 9.17 -12.83
C TRP A 105 9.86 9.80 -13.17
N THR A 106 9.14 9.23 -14.13
CA THR A 106 7.75 9.61 -14.38
C THR A 106 6.88 9.24 -13.17
N ASP A 107 5.70 9.85 -13.02
CA ASP A 107 4.76 9.44 -11.97
C ASP A 107 4.38 7.95 -12.06
N GLU A 108 4.41 7.38 -13.28
CA GLU A 108 4.17 5.97 -13.53
C GLU A 108 5.39 5.09 -13.12
N GLU A 109 6.61 5.61 -13.24
CA GLU A 109 7.82 4.92 -12.77
C GLU A 109 8.01 5.06 -11.24
N LEU A 110 7.63 6.20 -10.65
CA LEU A 110 7.72 6.43 -9.21
C LEU A 110 6.74 5.62 -8.40
N ASN A 111 5.56 5.41 -8.97
CA ASN A 111 4.50 4.66 -8.34
C ASN A 111 4.44 3.32 -9.05
N ASN A 112 5.06 2.29 -8.46
CA ASN A 112 4.81 0.94 -8.94
C ASN A 112 3.38 0.57 -8.52
N VAL A 113 2.43 0.80 -9.43
CA VAL A 113 1.01 0.47 -9.27
C VAL A 113 0.81 -0.94 -9.79
N GLU A 114 0.39 -1.84 -8.91
CA GLU A 114 0.11 -3.23 -9.24
C GLU A 114 -1.35 -3.56 -8.91
N LEU A 115 -1.98 -4.31 -9.80
CA LEU A 115 -3.26 -4.99 -9.54
C LEU A 115 -3.01 -6.49 -9.55
N ILE A 116 -3.12 -7.10 -8.38
CA ILE A 116 -2.91 -8.54 -8.19
C ILE A 116 -4.23 -9.23 -7.85
N ARG A 117 -4.30 -10.54 -8.10
CA ARG A 117 -5.51 -11.36 -7.92
C ARG A 117 -5.15 -12.76 -7.43
N GLY A 118 -6.14 -13.49 -6.94
CA GLY A 118 -5.96 -14.89 -6.57
C GLY A 118 -4.99 -15.04 -5.41
N LYS A 119 -4.16 -16.08 -5.45
CA LYS A 119 -3.18 -16.41 -4.38
C LYS A 119 -2.20 -15.27 -4.07
N ALA A 120 -1.88 -14.43 -5.05
CA ALA A 120 -0.99 -13.29 -4.86
C ALA A 120 -1.54 -12.29 -3.81
N ILE A 121 -2.86 -12.21 -3.64
CA ILE A 121 -3.47 -11.37 -2.59
C ILE A 121 -3.07 -11.89 -1.20
N THR A 122 -3.22 -13.20 -0.97
CA THR A 122 -2.85 -13.83 0.31
C THR A 122 -1.36 -13.71 0.58
N GLU A 123 -0.52 -13.93 -0.44
CA GLU A 123 0.93 -13.73 -0.35
C GLU A 123 1.28 -12.27 0.00
N ALA A 124 0.51 -11.28 -0.49
CA ALA A 124 0.73 -9.88 -0.15
C ALA A 124 0.40 -9.56 1.33
N TYR A 125 -0.62 -10.21 1.91
CA TYR A 125 -0.91 -10.14 3.35
C TYR A 125 0.15 -10.86 4.19
N GLU A 126 0.62 -12.03 3.74
CA GLU A 126 1.70 -12.77 4.39
C GLU A 126 2.98 -11.91 4.47
N ASN A 127 3.29 -11.18 3.40
CA ASN A 127 4.43 -10.26 3.31
C ASN A 127 4.17 -8.86 3.90
N GLU A 128 3.02 -8.63 4.54
CA GLU A 128 2.63 -7.38 5.19
C GLU A 128 2.70 -6.13 4.28
N ILE A 129 2.42 -6.26 2.98
CA ILE A 129 2.50 -5.13 2.03
C ILE A 129 1.46 -4.08 2.38
N GLY A 130 1.85 -2.84 2.71
CA GLY A 130 0.93 -1.82 3.22
C GLY A 130 0.83 -1.77 4.74
N GLY A 131 1.68 -2.50 5.46
CA GLY A 131 1.76 -2.53 6.92
C GLY A 131 1.03 -3.72 7.54
N SER A 132 1.26 -3.93 8.84
CA SER A 132 0.66 -5.03 9.58
C SER A 132 -0.84 -4.79 9.84
N SER A 133 -1.64 -5.85 9.85
CA SER A 133 -3.02 -5.87 10.34
C SER A 133 -3.32 -7.19 11.04
N CYS A 134 -4.53 -7.38 11.57
CA CYS A 134 -4.92 -8.66 12.19
C CYS A 134 -4.84 -9.87 11.23
N MET A 135 -4.87 -9.62 9.91
CA MET A 135 -4.85 -10.64 8.85
C MET A 135 -3.50 -10.76 8.12
N THR A 136 -2.44 -10.12 8.61
CA THR A 136 -1.10 -10.24 7.99
C THR A 136 -0.24 -11.32 8.67
N GLY A 137 0.86 -11.70 8.03
CA GLY A 137 1.80 -12.66 8.59
C GLY A 137 1.18 -14.05 8.80
N CYS A 138 1.22 -14.57 10.03
CA CYS A 138 0.72 -15.91 10.35
C CYS A 138 -0.80 -16.07 10.13
N ASN A 139 -1.56 -14.97 10.14
CA ASN A 139 -3.01 -14.98 9.96
C ASN A 139 -3.43 -14.74 8.51
N SER A 140 -2.48 -14.70 7.57
CA SER A 140 -2.76 -14.46 6.15
C SER A 140 -3.66 -15.52 5.53
N SER A 141 -3.73 -16.74 6.08
CA SER A 141 -4.67 -17.79 5.65
C SER A 141 -6.13 -17.35 5.72
N CYS A 142 -6.49 -16.48 6.66
CA CYS A 142 -7.86 -15.95 6.79
C CYS A 142 -8.26 -15.06 5.58
N THR A 143 -7.34 -14.73 4.68
CA THR A 143 -7.63 -13.92 3.47
C THR A 143 -7.95 -14.76 2.23
N ARG A 144 -8.02 -16.08 2.36
CA ARG A 144 -8.17 -17.01 1.23
C ARG A 144 -9.48 -16.85 0.46
N LEU A 145 -10.54 -16.30 1.06
CA LEU A 145 -11.75 -15.86 0.32
C LEU A 145 -11.40 -15.03 -0.92
N TYR A 146 -10.44 -14.11 -0.82
CA TYR A 146 -10.00 -13.28 -1.95
C TYR A 146 -9.33 -14.10 -3.04
N ALA A 147 -8.56 -15.12 -2.65
CA ALA A 147 -7.84 -15.99 -3.56
C ALA A 147 -8.78 -16.93 -4.33
N LEU A 148 -9.85 -17.41 -3.68
CA LEU A 148 -10.86 -18.29 -4.27
C LEU A 148 -11.73 -17.57 -5.31
N ASN A 149 -11.91 -16.25 -5.17
CA ASN A 149 -12.81 -15.46 -6.01
C ASN A 149 -12.08 -14.38 -6.83
N PRO A 150 -11.13 -14.74 -7.72
CA PRO A 150 -10.28 -13.78 -8.43
C PRO A 150 -11.03 -12.93 -9.47
N THR A 151 -12.26 -13.29 -9.83
CA THR A 151 -13.13 -12.49 -10.69
C THR A 151 -13.87 -11.39 -9.94
N ARG A 152 -13.92 -11.49 -8.60
CA ARG A 152 -14.66 -10.62 -7.68
C ARG A 152 -13.73 -9.71 -6.87
N PHE A 153 -12.53 -10.19 -6.55
CA PHE A 153 -11.54 -9.43 -5.80
C PHE A 153 -10.26 -9.17 -6.61
N GLU A 154 -9.72 -7.97 -6.44
CA GLU A 154 -8.36 -7.61 -6.80
C GLU A 154 -7.72 -6.87 -5.62
N MET A 155 -6.40 -6.82 -5.53
CA MET A 155 -5.71 -5.92 -4.61
C MET A 155 -4.93 -4.89 -5.41
N LEU A 156 -5.19 -3.62 -5.10
CA LEU A 156 -4.39 -2.50 -5.57
C LEU A 156 -3.22 -2.30 -4.61
N ILE A 157 -2.01 -2.35 -5.14
CA ILE A 157 -0.78 -2.02 -4.41
C ILE A 157 -0.13 -0.81 -5.05
N ILE A 158 0.30 0.15 -4.23
CA ILE A 158 1.15 1.25 -4.65
C ILE A 158 2.41 1.24 -3.79
N ARG A 159 3.58 1.22 -4.43
CA ARG A 159 4.88 1.34 -3.74
C ARG A 159 5.59 2.64 -4.11
N SER A 160 6.23 3.25 -3.12
CA SER A 160 7.07 4.45 -3.27
C SER A 160 8.30 4.33 -2.37
N GLY A 161 9.46 4.04 -2.95
CA GLY A 161 10.68 3.80 -2.19
C GLY A 161 10.56 2.59 -1.25
N ASN A 162 10.52 2.83 0.06
CA ASN A 162 10.35 1.78 1.08
C ASN A 162 8.92 1.68 1.60
N ASP A 163 8.06 2.59 1.19
CA ASP A 163 6.68 2.63 1.65
C ASP A 163 5.79 1.87 0.67
N SER A 164 4.72 1.31 1.23
CA SER A 164 3.71 0.61 0.45
C SER A 164 2.33 0.90 0.99
N ALA A 165 1.34 0.80 0.12
CA ALA A 165 -0.07 0.81 0.46
C ALA A 165 -0.77 -0.33 -0.27
N ARG A 166 -1.79 -0.90 0.38
CA ARG A 166 -2.70 -1.90 -0.20
C ARG A 166 -4.16 -1.51 0.04
N ALA A 167 -5.02 -1.88 -0.90
CA ALA A 167 -6.47 -1.92 -0.69
C ALA A 167 -7.10 -3.02 -1.53
N ILE A 168 -8.15 -3.66 -0.99
CA ILE A 168 -8.98 -4.61 -1.74
C ILE A 168 -9.92 -3.84 -2.65
N ILE A 169 -10.06 -4.30 -3.89
CA ILE A 169 -11.01 -3.84 -4.87
C ILE A 169 -12.13 -4.87 -4.98
N HIS A 170 -13.33 -4.45 -4.64
CA HIS A 170 -14.54 -5.25 -4.68
C HIS A 170 -15.25 -5.02 -6.01
N LYS A 171 -15.48 -6.08 -6.80
CA LYS A 171 -16.29 -6.02 -8.02
C LYS A 171 -17.71 -6.46 -7.73
N LEU A 172 -18.58 -5.47 -7.59
CA LEU A 172 -20.00 -5.61 -7.24
C LEU A 172 -20.79 -6.29 -8.37
N ASP A 173 -21.97 -6.81 -8.06
CA ASP A 173 -22.85 -7.48 -9.03
C ASP A 173 -23.34 -6.56 -10.15
N ASN A 174 -23.49 -5.27 -9.85
CA ASN A 174 -23.80 -4.25 -10.86
C ASN A 174 -22.60 -3.89 -11.78
N GLY A 175 -21.46 -4.58 -11.64
CA GLY A 175 -20.26 -4.39 -12.43
C GLY A 175 -19.36 -3.23 -12.00
N ARG A 176 -19.78 -2.40 -11.03
CA ARG A 176 -18.94 -1.32 -10.48
C ARG A 176 -17.84 -1.88 -9.60
N LYS A 177 -16.74 -1.13 -9.47
CA LYS A 177 -15.62 -1.43 -8.59
C LYS A 177 -15.63 -0.49 -7.40
N LEU A 178 -15.43 -1.04 -6.21
CA LEU A 178 -15.35 -0.32 -4.94
C LEU A 178 -13.95 -0.51 -4.34
N LEU A 179 -13.27 0.61 -4.06
CA LEU A 179 -12.02 0.64 -3.30
C LEU A 179 -12.36 0.47 -1.82
N GLY A 180 -11.83 -0.59 -1.21
CA GLY A 180 -11.93 -0.88 0.21
C GLY A 180 -11.09 0.06 1.09
N VAL A 181 -10.89 -0.31 2.35
CA VAL A 181 -10.01 0.44 3.26
C VAL A 181 -8.56 0.37 2.76
N VAL A 182 -7.88 1.52 2.83
CA VAL A 182 -6.48 1.66 2.44
C VAL A 182 -5.59 1.48 3.67
N TYR A 183 -4.76 0.44 3.64
CA TYR A 183 -3.69 0.24 4.62
C TYR A 183 -2.39 0.76 4.02
N THR A 184 -1.65 1.58 4.76
CA THR A 184 -0.43 2.21 4.27
C THR A 184 0.63 2.39 5.35
N THR A 185 1.89 2.30 4.96
CA THR A 185 3.03 2.67 5.81
C THR A 185 3.32 4.17 5.79
N ALA A 186 2.73 4.93 4.87
CA ALA A 186 2.91 6.37 4.76
C ALA A 186 1.65 7.09 4.24
N GLU A 187 1.30 8.22 4.88
CA GLU A 187 0.07 8.97 4.59
C GLU A 187 -0.02 9.44 3.12
N HIS A 188 1.08 9.88 2.51
CA HIS A 188 1.08 10.32 1.11
C HIS A 188 0.67 9.23 0.10
N LEU A 189 0.78 7.95 0.45
CA LEU A 189 0.32 6.85 -0.39
C LEU A 189 -1.19 6.65 -0.33
N TYR A 190 -1.84 7.04 0.78
CA TYR A 190 -3.29 7.01 0.93
C TYR A 190 -3.95 7.91 -0.13
N ASP A 191 -3.51 9.17 -0.20
CA ASP A 191 -4.02 10.14 -1.16
C ASP A 191 -3.76 9.69 -2.60
N LYS A 192 -2.59 9.11 -2.87
CA LYS A 192 -2.25 8.55 -4.19
C LYS A 192 -3.22 7.43 -4.58
N MET A 193 -3.57 6.55 -3.65
CA MET A 193 -4.48 5.43 -3.92
C MET A 193 -5.91 5.92 -4.19
N GLN A 194 -6.41 6.88 -3.40
CA GLN A 194 -7.71 7.50 -3.65
C GLN A 194 -7.78 8.22 -5.01
N ASN A 195 -6.72 8.97 -5.34
CA ASN A 195 -6.60 9.66 -6.63
C ASN A 195 -6.58 8.67 -7.80
N TYR A 196 -5.88 7.55 -7.65
CA TYR A 196 -5.87 6.49 -8.65
C TYR A 196 -7.28 5.92 -8.87
N ALA A 197 -7.97 5.51 -7.81
CA ALA A 197 -9.31 4.97 -7.88
C ALA A 197 -10.33 5.96 -8.49
N THR A 198 -10.22 7.25 -8.16
CA THR A 198 -11.06 8.31 -8.74
C THR A 198 -10.86 8.42 -10.26
N LYS A 199 -9.60 8.39 -10.73
CA LYS A 199 -9.30 8.42 -12.18
C LYS A 199 -9.82 7.19 -12.92
N GLN A 200 -9.93 6.05 -12.24
CA GLN A 200 -10.49 4.82 -12.77
C GLN A 200 -12.04 4.75 -12.66
N ASN A 201 -12.67 5.80 -12.14
CA ASN A 201 -14.11 5.86 -11.87
C ASN A 201 -14.61 4.75 -10.92
N TRP A 202 -13.81 4.41 -9.91
CA TRP A 202 -14.18 3.47 -8.86
C TRP A 202 -14.91 4.19 -7.72
N ILE A 203 -15.75 3.45 -7.01
CA ILE A 203 -16.42 3.92 -5.80
C ILE A 203 -15.38 4.00 -4.69
N LEU A 204 -15.38 5.10 -3.94
CA LEU A 204 -14.58 5.23 -2.72
C LEU A 204 -15.49 4.96 -1.52
N TYR A 205 -15.10 4.01 -0.65
CA TYR A 205 -15.83 3.72 0.58
C TYR A 205 -16.12 4.97 1.43
N ALA A 206 -15.14 5.88 1.51
CA ALA A 206 -15.22 7.11 2.30
C ALA A 206 -16.24 8.13 1.78
N ASN A 207 -16.77 7.96 0.56
CA ASN A 207 -17.75 8.88 -0.01
C ASN A 207 -19.14 8.63 0.60
N LYS A 208 -19.64 9.61 1.36
CA LYS A 208 -20.92 9.54 2.08
C LYS A 208 -22.15 9.68 1.18
N ASP A 209 -21.99 10.19 -0.03
CA ASP A 209 -23.11 10.49 -0.94
C ASP A 209 -23.51 9.29 -1.81
N GLN A 210 -22.85 8.14 -1.65
CA GLN A 210 -23.14 6.93 -2.43
C GLN A 210 -24.27 6.12 -1.80
N ASP A 211 -25.19 5.65 -2.63
CA ASP A 211 -26.17 4.64 -2.24
C ASP A 211 -25.46 3.28 -2.05
N LYS A 212 -25.33 2.88 -0.78
CA LYS A 212 -24.65 1.66 -0.36
C LYS A 212 -25.53 0.41 -0.43
N ILE A 213 -26.84 0.55 -0.65
CA ILE A 213 -27.77 -0.59 -0.77
C ILE A 213 -27.38 -1.49 -1.95
N THR A 214 -26.76 -0.90 -2.98
CA THR A 214 -26.31 -1.62 -4.18
C THR A 214 -24.94 -2.28 -4.05
N TRP A 215 -24.30 -2.19 -2.87
CA TRP A 215 -22.97 -2.76 -2.65
C TRP A 215 -23.13 -4.22 -2.22
N ILE A 216 -23.33 -5.07 -3.21
CA ILE A 216 -23.56 -6.50 -3.05
C ILE A 216 -22.60 -7.26 -3.96
N MET A 217 -22.07 -8.35 -3.42
CA MET A 217 -21.32 -9.36 -4.16
C MET A 217 -21.83 -10.75 -3.81
N SER A 218 -22.53 -11.37 -4.74
CA SER A 218 -23.03 -12.74 -4.61
C SER A 218 -22.13 -13.77 -5.28
N ASP A 219 -22.46 -15.04 -5.03
CA ASP A 219 -21.86 -16.23 -5.63
C ASP A 219 -20.37 -16.43 -5.27
N LEU A 220 -19.97 -16.09 -4.04
CA LEU A 220 -18.60 -16.27 -3.58
C LEU A 220 -18.37 -17.69 -3.05
N GLN A 221 -17.34 -18.34 -3.56
CA GLN A 221 -16.80 -19.57 -2.99
C GLN A 221 -16.09 -19.24 -1.68
N TYR A 222 -16.41 -19.95 -0.60
CA TYR A 222 -15.79 -19.71 0.69
C TYR A 222 -15.45 -21.03 1.39
N ASN A 223 -14.51 -20.96 2.32
CA ASN A 223 -14.32 -21.97 3.36
C ASN A 223 -14.45 -21.25 4.69
N ASP A 224 -15.11 -21.87 5.66
CA ASP A 224 -15.13 -21.35 7.03
C ASP A 224 -13.72 -21.39 7.62
N GLY A 225 -13.36 -20.41 8.45
CA GLY A 225 -11.98 -20.18 8.91
C GLY A 225 -11.05 -19.49 7.90
N GLU A 226 -11.56 -19.15 6.72
CA GLU A 226 -10.78 -18.54 5.62
C GLU A 226 -11.40 -17.22 5.10
N ILE A 227 -12.27 -16.60 5.90
CA ILE A 227 -13.00 -15.38 5.56
C ILE A 227 -12.37 -14.18 6.26
N PRO A 228 -11.90 -13.17 5.50
CA PRO A 228 -11.21 -12.04 6.10
C PRO A 228 -12.19 -11.18 6.90
N TYR A 229 -11.67 -10.44 7.87
CA TYR A 229 -12.37 -9.30 8.45
C TYR A 229 -12.68 -8.31 7.33
N MET A 230 -13.96 -7.98 7.14
CA MET A 230 -14.41 -7.14 6.03
C MET A 230 -14.77 -5.75 6.54
N ASP A 231 -13.88 -4.76 6.38
CA ASP A 231 -14.13 -3.38 6.86
C ASP A 231 -15.23 -2.62 6.10
N VAL A 232 -15.62 -3.13 4.91
CA VAL A 232 -16.55 -2.42 4.02
C VAL A 232 -17.83 -3.21 3.78
N LEU A 233 -17.76 -4.45 3.29
CA LEU A 233 -18.95 -5.29 3.12
C LEU A 233 -19.09 -6.16 4.36
N THR A 234 -19.61 -5.56 5.43
CA THR A 234 -19.61 -6.09 6.80
C THR A 234 -20.68 -7.14 7.08
N SER A 235 -21.61 -7.40 6.16
CA SER A 235 -22.68 -8.39 6.36
C SER A 235 -22.56 -9.53 5.36
N GLY A 236 -22.90 -10.74 5.80
CA GLY A 236 -22.87 -11.94 4.97
C GLY A 236 -24.17 -12.76 5.03
N GLU A 237 -24.42 -13.53 3.99
CA GLU A 237 -25.55 -14.45 3.87
C GLU A 237 -25.16 -15.65 3.00
N ILE A 238 -25.60 -16.86 3.36
CA ILE A 238 -25.29 -18.09 2.60
C ILE A 238 -26.55 -18.59 1.91
N HIS A 239 -26.47 -18.77 0.59
CA HIS A 239 -27.49 -19.42 -0.23
C HIS A 239 -26.82 -20.42 -1.15
N ASP A 240 -27.35 -21.64 -1.23
CA ASP A 240 -26.85 -22.71 -2.10
C ASP A 240 -25.32 -22.96 -1.95
N ASN A 241 -24.82 -22.92 -0.71
CA ASN A 241 -23.39 -23.04 -0.35
C ASN A 241 -22.48 -21.97 -0.97
N LEU A 242 -23.03 -20.81 -1.33
CA LEU A 242 -22.27 -19.65 -1.78
C LEU A 242 -22.51 -18.48 -0.84
N LEU A 243 -21.44 -17.73 -0.58
CA LEU A 243 -21.47 -16.54 0.26
C LEU A 243 -21.88 -15.34 -0.59
N THR A 244 -22.85 -14.56 -0.08
CA THR A 244 -23.12 -13.19 -0.50
C THR A 244 -22.61 -12.25 0.58
N VAL A 245 -21.89 -11.20 0.18
CA VAL A 245 -21.45 -10.14 1.10
C VAL A 245 -22.05 -8.79 0.69
N SER A 246 -22.42 -7.98 1.66
CA SER A 246 -22.98 -6.65 1.43
C SER A 246 -22.65 -5.65 2.53
N TYR A 247 -22.98 -4.38 2.31
CA TYR A 247 -22.71 -3.31 3.28
C TYR A 247 -23.53 -3.44 4.58
N ASN A 248 -24.84 -3.68 4.50
CA ASN A 248 -25.76 -3.59 5.66
C ASN A 248 -26.92 -4.61 5.60
N SER A 249 -26.80 -5.66 4.80
CA SER A 249 -27.85 -6.68 4.66
C SER A 249 -27.24 -8.08 4.66
N GLY A 250 -27.73 -8.94 5.56
CA GLY A 250 -27.26 -10.30 5.67
C GLY A 250 -27.82 -10.97 6.91
N SER A 251 -27.52 -12.25 7.06
CA SER A 251 -27.92 -13.05 8.21
C SER A 251 -26.93 -12.96 9.37
N PHE A 252 -25.67 -12.58 9.11
CA PHE A 252 -24.60 -12.47 10.10
C PHE A 252 -23.60 -11.36 9.72
N GLU A 253 -22.75 -10.95 10.66
CA GLU A 253 -21.68 -9.99 10.41
C GLU A 253 -20.35 -10.68 10.05
N LEU A 254 -19.50 -9.97 9.31
CA LEU A 254 -18.19 -10.40 8.83
C LEU A 254 -17.07 -9.63 9.53
N CYS A 255 -17.18 -9.55 10.85
CA CYS A 255 -16.29 -8.79 11.73
C CYS A 255 -15.36 -9.69 12.58
N ASN A 256 -15.37 -11.01 12.35
CA ASN A 256 -14.47 -11.92 13.03
C ASN A 256 -13.03 -11.81 12.47
N GLN A 257 -12.04 -11.89 13.36
CA GLN A 257 -10.61 -11.78 13.02
C GLN A 257 -9.93 -13.15 12.86
N ASN A 258 -10.61 -14.24 13.18
CA ASN A 258 -10.04 -15.59 13.10
C ASN A 258 -10.31 -16.30 11.75
N GLY A 259 -11.18 -15.76 10.90
CA GLY A 259 -11.54 -16.38 9.62
C GLY A 259 -12.94 -16.98 9.56
N ASP A 260 -13.61 -17.13 10.70
CA ASP A 260 -14.88 -17.85 10.81
C ASP A 260 -16.07 -16.92 10.57
N LEU A 261 -17.17 -17.48 10.04
CA LEU A 261 -18.47 -16.80 10.04
C LEU A 261 -18.98 -16.65 11.48
N GLU A 262 -19.49 -15.46 11.84
CA GLU A 262 -19.92 -15.18 13.21
C GLU A 262 -20.99 -16.16 13.74
N GLY A 263 -20.80 -16.51 15.01
CA GLY A 263 -21.69 -17.31 15.85
C GLY A 263 -20.98 -18.34 16.76
N GLY A 264 -19.63 -18.36 16.76
CA GLY A 264 -18.85 -18.76 17.93
C GLY A 264 -18.30 -20.18 17.98
N TYR A 265 -17.89 -20.54 19.19
CA TYR A 265 -17.01 -21.66 19.46
C TYR A 265 -17.73 -23.00 19.24
N HIS A 266 -16.99 -24.06 18.96
CA HIS A 266 -17.58 -25.41 19.00
C HIS A 266 -17.48 -25.96 20.42
N CYS A 267 -18.55 -26.57 20.92
CA CYS A 267 -18.47 -27.33 22.15
C CYS A 267 -17.53 -28.52 21.96
N GLU A 268 -16.48 -28.61 22.78
CA GLU A 268 -15.51 -29.71 22.73
C GLU A 268 -16.14 -31.09 23.02
N ASN A 269 -17.29 -31.11 23.71
CA ASN A 269 -17.99 -32.35 24.03
C ASN A 269 -19.00 -32.78 22.95
N CYS A 270 -19.93 -31.91 22.56
CA CYS A 270 -20.99 -32.28 21.61
C CYS A 270 -20.73 -31.83 20.16
N GLY A 271 -19.76 -30.95 19.93
CA GLY A 271 -19.47 -30.36 18.62
C GLY A 271 -20.49 -29.29 18.17
N ASP A 272 -21.58 -29.12 18.92
CA ASP A 272 -22.61 -28.13 18.63
C ASP A 272 -22.08 -26.70 18.81
N TYR A 273 -22.80 -25.79 18.19
CA TYR A 273 -22.39 -24.40 18.04
C TYR A 273 -22.72 -23.54 19.26
N ILE A 274 -21.69 -22.78 19.65
CA ILE A 274 -21.46 -21.84 20.75
C ILE A 274 -21.75 -20.37 20.58
N TYR A 275 -22.94 -19.83 20.85
CA TYR A 275 -23.05 -18.36 20.91
C TYR A 275 -22.06 -17.78 21.93
N GLU A 276 -21.38 -16.68 21.60
CA GLU A 276 -20.28 -16.11 22.41
C GLU A 276 -20.70 -15.78 23.86
N ASP A 277 -21.96 -15.38 24.05
CA ASP A 277 -22.54 -15.10 25.37
C ASP A 277 -22.82 -16.37 26.20
N ASP A 278 -22.84 -17.55 25.56
CA ASP A 278 -23.18 -18.87 26.13
C ASP A 278 -21.95 -19.79 26.26
N VAL A 279 -20.74 -19.23 26.12
CA VAL A 279 -19.47 -19.95 26.18
C VAL A 279 -19.01 -20.18 27.62
N TYR A 280 -18.77 -21.44 27.96
CA TYR A 280 -18.14 -21.84 29.22
C TYR A 280 -16.72 -22.36 28.95
N ASN A 281 -15.72 -21.75 29.59
CA ASN A 281 -14.32 -22.19 29.49
C ASN A 281 -13.91 -23.02 30.70
N ASP A 282 -13.23 -24.14 30.50
CA ASP A 282 -12.54 -24.82 31.60
C ASP A 282 -11.19 -24.14 31.92
N GLY A 283 -10.55 -24.60 33.01
CA GLY A 283 -9.26 -24.06 33.45
C GLY A 283 -8.09 -24.30 32.49
N ASP A 284 -8.29 -25.12 31.46
CA ASP A 284 -7.31 -25.46 30.43
C ASP A 284 -7.60 -24.72 29.10
N GLY A 285 -8.67 -23.93 29.03
CA GLY A 285 -9.06 -23.10 27.89
C GLY A 285 -9.95 -23.81 26.86
N ASN A 286 -10.53 -24.96 27.20
CA ASN A 286 -11.47 -25.68 26.35
C ASN A 286 -12.89 -25.09 26.48
N VAL A 287 -13.67 -25.15 25.40
CA VAL A 287 -14.96 -24.45 25.28
C VAL A 287 -16.15 -25.42 25.30
N TYR A 288 -17.15 -25.16 26.15
CA TYR A 288 -18.34 -25.99 26.35
C TYR A 288 -19.63 -25.18 26.30
N CYS A 289 -20.72 -25.81 25.86
CA CYS A 289 -22.06 -25.22 25.86
C CYS A 289 -22.72 -25.39 27.22
N GLU A 290 -23.78 -24.64 27.51
CA GLU A 290 -24.50 -24.73 28.80
C GLU A 290 -25.02 -26.14 29.15
N TYR A 291 -25.12 -27.03 28.16
CA TYR A 291 -25.64 -28.39 28.30
C TYR A 291 -24.55 -29.47 28.46
N CYS A 292 -23.26 -29.11 28.38
CA CYS A 292 -22.11 -30.03 28.47
C CYS A 292 -21.17 -29.65 29.63
#